data_AF-A0A562KJP7-F1
#
_entry.id   AF-A0A562KJP7-F1
#
_cell.length_a   1.000
_cell.length_b   1.000
_cell.length_c   1.000
_cell.angle_alpha   90.00
_cell.angle_beta   90.00
_cell.angle_gamma   90.00
#
_symmetry.space_group_name_H-M   'P 1'
#
loop_
_entity.id
_entity.type
_entity.pdbx_description
1 polymer ?
#
loop_
_entity_poly.entity_id
_entity_poly.type
_entity_poly.pdbx_seq_one_letter_code
_entity_poly.pdbx_strand_id
1 'polypeptide(L)'
;MEIIYFIIFLIVYLYVFFIAETMKKDRYKNRIIVSIIFFFFSVLYSLIFFNPKWINYTILGLTPIIVLLSYEFLKNILKSWIDKYPYMPSRMEGLGFKIGGSNGYPKNRKVTKADVLFGCLFLILPGLIIMFLYKLFVN
;
A
#
# COMPACT_ATOMS: atom_id res chain seq x y z
N MET A 1 -10.14 -7.17 -20.36
CA MET A 1 -9.04 -7.36 -19.40
C MET A 1 -8.43 -6.03 -18.93
N GLU A 2 -8.13 -5.09 -19.82
CA GLU A 2 -7.45 -3.83 -19.48
C GLU A 2 -8.20 -2.96 -18.45
N ILE A 3 -9.53 -2.87 -18.55
CA ILE A 3 -10.36 -2.08 -17.61
C ILE A 3 -10.24 -2.60 -16.16
N ILE A 4 -10.14 -3.92 -15.96
CA ILE A 4 -10.03 -4.51 -14.62
C ILE A 4 -8.67 -4.19 -14.00
N TYR A 5 -7.59 -4.28 -14.78
CA TYR A 5 -6.26 -3.90 -14.32
C TYR A 5 -6.16 -2.40 -14.00
N PHE A 6 -6.82 -1.54 -14.79
CA PHE A 6 -6.93 -0.12 -14.50
C PHE A 6 -7.66 0.16 -13.17
N ILE A 7 -8.78 -0.52 -12.93
CA ILE A 7 -9.54 -0.39 -11.66
C ILE A 7 -8.69 -0.86 -10.47
N ILE A 8 -7.98 -1.99 -10.60
CA ILE A 8 -7.06 -2.47 -9.56
C ILE A 8 -6.00 -1.43 -9.24
N PHE A 9 -5.38 -0.84 -10.27
CA PHE A 9 -4.36 0.18 -10.10
C PHE A 9 -4.92 1.43 -9.41
N LEU A 10 -6.15 1.84 -9.76
CA LEU A 10 -6.84 2.96 -9.12
C LEU A 10 -7.12 2.70 -7.63
N ILE A 11 -7.61 1.50 -7.28
CA ILE A 11 -7.88 1.12 -5.89
C ILE A 11 -6.58 1.13 -5.07
N VAL A 12 -5.52 0.51 -5.60
CA VAL A 12 -4.20 0.51 -4.96
C VAL A 12 -3.69 1.93 -4.79
N TYR A 13 -3.79 2.77 -5.81
CA TYR A 13 -3.36 4.16 -5.77
C TYR A 13 -4.09 4.95 -4.67
N LEU A 14 -5.42 4.86 -4.61
CA LEU A 14 -6.23 5.54 -3.59
C LEU A 14 -5.88 5.05 -2.18
N TYR A 15 -5.68 3.74 -2.02
CA TYR A 15 -5.34 3.15 -0.73
C TYR A 15 -3.93 3.51 -0.27
N VAL A 16 -2.94 3.46 -1.17
CA VAL A 16 -1.57 3.90 -0.91
C VAL A 16 -1.54 5.38 -0.57
N PHE A 17 -2.28 6.23 -1.29
CA PHE A 17 -2.35 7.66 -0.99
C PHE A 17 -2.86 7.92 0.43
N PHE A 18 -3.95 7.25 0.83
CA PHE A 18 -4.50 7.33 2.18
C PHE A 18 -3.52 6.84 3.26
N ILE A 19 -2.73 5.82 2.94
CA ILE A 19 -1.71 5.24 3.82
C ILE A 19 -0.43 6.08 3.90
N ALA A 20 -0.02 6.73 2.81
CA ALA A 20 1.22 7.49 2.75
C ALA A 20 1.20 8.70 3.69
N GLU A 21 0.06 9.40 3.76
CA GLU A 21 -0.08 10.62 4.56
C GLU A 21 0.03 10.40 6.08
N THR A 22 -0.20 9.18 6.58
CA THR A 22 -0.56 8.98 7.99
C THR A 22 0.29 7.95 8.76
N MET A 23 1.57 7.82 8.45
CA MET A 23 2.51 6.85 9.06
C MET A 23 2.97 7.17 10.50
N LYS A 24 2.02 7.47 11.40
CA LYS A 24 2.26 7.45 12.86
C LYS A 24 2.11 6.02 13.38
N LYS A 25 2.94 5.63 14.37
CA LYS A 25 2.97 4.28 14.96
C LYS A 25 1.60 3.78 15.44
N ASP A 26 0.79 4.66 16.02
CA ASP A 26 -0.56 4.32 16.51
C ASP A 26 -1.56 4.07 15.39
N ARG A 27 -1.40 4.77 14.25
CA ARG A 27 -2.25 4.58 13.07
C ARG A 27 -1.89 3.32 12.28
N TYR A 28 -0.66 2.82 12.42
CA TYR A 28 -0.23 1.56 11.78
C TYR A 28 -1.00 0.34 12.31
N LYS A 29 -1.18 0.24 13.64
CA LYS A 29 -2.00 -0.82 14.26
C LYS A 29 -3.44 -0.81 13.73
N ASN A 30 -4.04 0.37 13.63
CA ASN A 30 -5.41 0.52 13.11
C ASN A 30 -5.52 0.06 11.64
N ARG A 31 -4.48 0.26 10.82
CA ARG A 31 -4.48 -0.23 9.43
C ARG A 31 -4.44 -1.74 9.33
N ILE A 32 -3.65 -2.41 10.18
CA ILE A 32 -3.64 -3.87 10.26
C ILE A 32 -5.05 -4.37 10.60
N ILE A 33 -5.68 -3.78 11.62
CA ILE A 33 -7.04 -4.12 12.05
C ILE A 33 -8.05 -3.91 10.91
N VAL A 34 -8.04 -2.74 10.25
CA VAL A 34 -8.92 -2.45 9.10
C VAL A 34 -8.69 -3.42 7.96
N SER A 35 -7.43 -3.78 7.67
CA SER A 35 -7.10 -4.72 6.59
C SER A 35 -7.62 -6.13 6.86
N ILE A 36 -7.52 -6.59 8.11
CA ILE A 36 -8.08 -7.88 8.54
C ILE A 36 -9.60 -7.86 8.44
N ILE A 37 -10.26 -6.79 8.92
CA ILE A 37 -11.71 -6.63 8.81
C ILE A 37 -12.16 -6.66 7.34
N PHE A 38 -11.47 -5.92 6.47
CA PHE A 38 -11.81 -5.83 5.05
C PHE A 38 -11.67 -7.19 4.33
N PHE A 39 -10.61 -7.95 4.66
CA PHE A 39 -10.44 -9.31 4.17
C PHE A 39 -11.60 -10.22 4.64
N PHE A 40 -11.93 -10.18 5.93
CA PHE A 40 -13.00 -11.01 6.49
C PHE A 40 -14.37 -10.71 5.85
N PHE A 41 -14.69 -9.43 5.66
CA PHE A 41 -15.90 -9.02 4.95
C PHE A 41 -15.94 -9.50 3.50
N SER A 42 -14.81 -9.40 2.79
CA SER A 42 -14.72 -9.88 1.40
C SER A 42 -14.93 -11.39 1.29
N VAL A 43 -14.34 -12.17 2.20
CA VAL A 43 -14.53 -13.62 2.26
C VAL A 43 -15.98 -13.97 2.63
N LEU A 44 -16.55 -13.32 3.65
CA LEU A 44 -17.95 -13.54 4.04
C LEU A 44 -18.92 -13.19 2.91
N TYR A 45 -18.72 -12.07 2.23
CA TYR A 45 -19.53 -11.68 1.07
C TYR A 45 -19.42 -12.73 -0.04
N SER A 46 -18.22 -13.22 -0.31
CA SER A 46 -17.97 -14.25 -1.31
C SER A 46 -18.68 -15.57 -0.99
N LEU A 47 -18.73 -15.96 0.29
CA LEU A 47 -19.36 -17.19 0.77
C LEU A 47 -20.90 -17.09 0.82
N ILE A 48 -21.45 -15.97 1.31
CA ILE A 48 -22.90 -15.77 1.46
C ILE A 48 -23.60 -15.75 0.09
N PHE A 49 -22.99 -15.10 -0.90
CA PHE A 49 -23.63 -14.90 -2.20
C PHE A 49 -23.31 -15.99 -3.24
N PHE A 50 -22.62 -17.09 -2.85
CA PHE A 50 -22.21 -18.21 -3.72
C PHE A 50 -21.79 -17.75 -5.12
N ASN A 51 -21.02 -16.67 -5.17
CA ASN A 51 -20.77 -15.99 -6.42
C ASN A 51 -19.72 -16.78 -7.21
N PRO A 52 -19.97 -17.16 -8.48
CA PRO A 52 -18.97 -17.86 -9.29
C PRO A 52 -17.67 -17.05 -9.46
N LYS A 53 -17.70 -15.74 -9.19
CA LYS A 53 -16.54 -14.83 -9.18
C LYS A 53 -15.96 -14.59 -7.78
N TRP A 54 -16.21 -15.46 -6.80
CA TRP A 54 -15.75 -15.33 -5.41
C TRP A 54 -14.24 -15.05 -5.28
N ILE A 55 -13.44 -15.59 -6.19
CA ILE A 55 -11.98 -15.37 -6.26
C ILE A 55 -11.66 -13.88 -6.52
N ASN A 56 -12.41 -13.20 -7.39
CA ASN A 56 -12.22 -11.77 -7.68
C ASN A 56 -12.39 -10.91 -6.43
N TYR A 57 -13.46 -11.15 -5.70
CA TYR A 57 -13.76 -10.40 -4.47
C TYR A 57 -12.71 -10.69 -3.41
N THR A 58 -12.30 -11.95 -3.27
CA THR A 58 -11.25 -12.36 -2.32
C THR A 58 -9.92 -11.65 -2.61
N ILE A 59 -9.49 -11.60 -3.87
CA ILE A 59 -8.28 -10.88 -4.30
C ILE A 59 -8.40 -9.39 -4.01
N LEU A 60 -9.55 -8.77 -4.30
CA LEU A 60 -9.80 -7.36 -3.98
C LEU A 60 -9.78 -7.11 -2.47
N GLY A 61 -10.33 -8.03 -1.68
CA GLY A 61 -10.32 -7.99 -0.21
C GLY A 61 -8.93 -8.13 0.40
N LEU A 62 -8.00 -8.78 -0.31
CA LEU A 62 -6.59 -8.87 0.08
C LEU A 62 -5.79 -7.60 -0.21
N THR A 63 -6.32 -6.68 -1.03
CA THR A 63 -5.62 -5.43 -1.43
C THR A 63 -5.02 -4.68 -0.24
N PRO A 64 -5.75 -4.43 0.87
CA PRO A 64 -5.19 -3.76 2.04
C PRO A 64 -3.97 -4.48 2.64
N ILE A 65 -4.06 -5.81 2.74
CA ILE A 65 -3.00 -6.67 3.28
C ILE A 65 -1.80 -6.68 2.35
N ILE A 66 -2.01 -6.80 1.04
CA ILE A 66 -0.95 -6.79 0.03
C ILE A 66 -0.19 -5.46 0.07
N VAL A 67 -0.88 -4.35 0.21
CA VAL A 67 -0.26 -3.03 0.36
C VAL A 67 0.56 -2.98 1.65
N LEU A 68 0.05 -3.43 2.79
CA LEU A 68 0.82 -3.44 4.04
C LEU A 68 2.07 -4.35 3.97
N LEU A 69 1.95 -5.52 3.36
CA LEU A 69 3.09 -6.43 3.17
C LEU A 69 4.13 -5.80 2.25
N SER A 70 3.69 -5.16 1.16
CA SER A 70 4.58 -4.44 0.24
C SER A 70 5.33 -3.31 0.96
N TYR A 71 4.65 -2.61 1.87
CA TYR A 71 5.26 -1.56 2.69
C TYR A 71 6.40 -2.12 3.56
N GLU A 72 6.13 -3.15 4.36
CA GLU A 72 7.16 -3.73 5.25
C GLU A 72 8.29 -4.41 4.46
N PHE A 73 7.97 -5.05 3.34
CA PHE A 73 8.96 -5.65 2.45
C PHE A 73 9.92 -4.58 1.89
N LEU A 74 9.39 -3.51 1.30
CA LEU A 74 10.20 -2.42 0.75
C LEU A 74 11.00 -1.71 1.83
N LYS A 75 10.41 -1.52 3.01
CA LYS A 75 11.09 -0.91 4.16
C LYS A 75 12.27 -1.74 4.62
N ASN A 76 12.15 -3.07 4.61
CA ASN A 76 13.24 -3.96 4.98
C ASN A 76 14.34 -4.02 3.93
N ILE A 77 13.97 -4.09 2.64
CA ILE A 77 14.95 -4.11 1.54
C ILE A 77 15.73 -2.81 1.47
N LEU A 78 15.03 -1.69 1.56
CA LEU A 78 15.63 -0.36 1.40
C LEU A 78 16.12 0.22 2.72
N LYS A 79 16.13 -0.56 3.81
CA LYS A 79 16.54 -0.12 5.16
C LYS A 79 17.97 0.44 5.21
N SER A 80 18.85 -0.03 4.33
CA SER A 80 20.23 0.47 4.22
C SER A 80 20.31 1.84 3.54
N TRP A 81 19.32 2.20 2.74
CA TRP A 81 19.29 3.42 1.92
C TRP A 81 18.30 4.45 2.45
N ILE A 82 17.26 3.98 3.12
CA ILE A 82 16.23 4.76 3.76
C ILE A 82 16.53 4.73 5.25
N ASP A 83 16.72 5.91 5.83
CA ASP A 83 16.78 6.11 7.26
C ASP A 83 15.65 5.37 8.01
N LYS A 84 15.75 5.26 9.34
CA LYS A 84 14.82 4.53 10.23
C LYS A 84 13.30 4.73 9.98
N TYR A 85 12.91 5.80 9.29
CA TYR A 85 11.53 6.13 8.92
C TYR A 85 11.43 6.34 7.39
N PRO A 86 10.83 5.40 6.63
CA PRO A 86 10.55 5.59 5.22
C PRO A 86 9.49 6.67 5.04
N TYR A 87 9.82 7.67 4.22
CA TYR A 87 8.89 8.71 3.84
C TYR A 87 8.45 8.49 2.40
N MET A 88 7.15 8.65 2.14
CA MET A 88 6.64 8.73 0.78
C MET A 88 6.34 10.19 0.48
N PRO A 89 7.16 10.88 -0.35
CA PRO A 89 6.93 12.27 -0.68
C PRO A 89 5.64 12.43 -1.47
N SER A 90 4.85 13.44 -1.10
CA SER A 90 3.72 13.85 -1.94
C SER A 90 4.22 14.51 -3.22
N ARG A 91 3.35 14.63 -4.24
CA ARG A 91 3.72 15.26 -5.52
C ARG A 91 4.26 16.69 -5.39
N MET A 92 3.97 17.36 -4.27
CA MET A 92 4.42 18.73 -4.00
C MET A 92 5.79 18.80 -3.31
N GLU A 93 6.31 17.68 -2.80
CA GLU A 93 7.52 17.65 -1.97
C GLU A 93 8.71 17.14 -2.77
N GLY A 94 9.48 18.08 -3.32
CA GLY A 94 10.72 17.78 -4.03
C GLY A 94 11.86 17.32 -3.11
N LEU A 95 12.95 16.85 -3.73
CA LEU A 95 14.18 16.51 -3.02
C LEU A 95 14.66 17.70 -2.16
N GLY A 96 15.05 17.42 -0.91
CA GLY A 96 15.49 18.45 0.03
C GLY A 96 14.37 19.18 0.76
N PHE A 97 13.09 18.91 0.45
CA PHE A 97 11.95 19.44 1.19
C PHE A 97 12.01 18.99 2.66
N LYS A 98 11.75 19.90 3.60
CA LYS A 98 11.89 19.64 5.03
C LYS A 98 10.62 18.96 5.57
N ILE A 99 10.76 17.71 6.01
CA ILE A 99 9.68 16.87 6.56
C ILE A 99 9.67 16.92 8.09
N GLY A 100 10.80 17.31 8.69
CA GLY A 100 11.01 17.25 10.12
C GLY A 100 10.06 18.14 10.94
N GLY A 101 9.58 17.62 12.07
CA GLY A 101 8.84 18.37 13.08
C GLY A 101 7.33 18.14 13.12
N SER A 102 6.68 17.65 12.04
CA SER A 102 5.21 17.56 12.00
C SER A 102 4.62 16.14 12.10
N ASN A 103 5.39 15.07 11.90
CA ASN A 103 4.81 13.71 11.77
C ASN A 103 5.62 12.56 12.40
N GLY A 104 6.42 12.84 13.44
CA GLY A 104 7.26 11.82 14.10
C GLY A 104 8.62 11.58 13.43
N TYR A 105 8.92 12.32 12.37
CA TYR A 105 10.24 12.36 11.73
C TYR A 105 11.19 13.32 12.47
N PRO A 106 12.51 13.05 12.46
CA PRO A 106 13.51 13.94 13.06
C PRO A 106 13.38 15.38 12.55
N LYS A 107 13.55 16.39 13.42
CA LYS A 107 13.32 17.82 13.11
C LYS A 107 14.07 18.36 11.89
N ASN A 108 15.20 17.73 11.52
CA ASN A 108 16.04 18.12 10.39
C ASN A 108 15.92 17.18 9.18
N ARG A 109 14.98 16.23 9.19
CA ARG A 109 14.81 15.27 8.09
C ARG A 109 14.31 15.98 6.83
N LYS A 110 14.93 15.65 5.70
CA LYS A 110 14.57 16.10 4.37
C LYS A 110 14.23 14.91 3.47
N VAL A 111 13.46 15.16 2.41
CA VAL A 111 13.17 14.17 1.36
C VAL A 111 14.48 13.77 0.68
N THR A 112 14.78 12.48 0.66
CA THR A 112 15.96 11.91 -0.02
C THR A 112 15.57 11.18 -1.31
N LYS A 113 16.56 10.85 -2.14
CA LYS A 113 16.34 10.00 -3.33
C LYS A 113 15.79 8.62 -2.97
N ALA A 114 16.18 8.10 -1.81
CA ALA A 114 15.70 6.81 -1.32
C ALA A 114 14.21 6.88 -0.93
N ASP A 115 13.75 7.99 -0.36
CA ASP A 115 12.32 8.24 -0.07
C ASP A 115 11.47 8.31 -1.36
N VAL A 116 12.00 8.94 -2.41
CA VAL A 116 11.34 8.97 -3.73
C VAL A 116 11.27 7.57 -4.34
N LEU A 117 12.39 6.83 -4.34
CA LEU A 117 12.43 5.45 -4.84
C LEU A 117 11.45 4.55 -4.08
N PHE A 118 11.39 4.69 -2.75
CA PHE A 118 10.43 4.00 -1.91
C PHE A 118 8.99 4.28 -2.35
N GLY A 119 8.61 5.55 -2.49
CA GLY A 119 7.28 5.95 -2.92
C GLY A 119 6.90 5.37 -4.29
N CYS A 120 7.83 5.41 -5.26
CA CYS A 120 7.61 4.83 -6.59
C CYS A 120 7.39 3.31 -6.52
N LEU A 121 8.28 2.59 -5.81
CA LEU A 121 8.15 1.13 -5.67
C LEU A 121 6.89 0.76 -4.89
N PHE A 122 6.53 1.54 -3.88
CA PHE A 122 5.36 1.28 -3.05
C PHE A 122 4.03 1.49 -3.78
N LEU A 123 4.00 2.38 -4.77
CA LEU A 123 2.85 2.54 -5.66
C LEU A 123 2.71 1.38 -6.66
N ILE A 124 3.83 0.88 -7.18
CA ILE A 124 3.82 -0.09 -8.29
C ILE A 124 3.70 -1.54 -7.77
N LEU A 125 4.45 -1.89 -6.72
CA LEU A 125 4.61 -3.26 -6.26
C LEU A 125 3.27 -3.93 -5.85
N PRO A 126 2.39 -3.30 -5.05
CA PRO A 126 1.12 -3.94 -4.68
C PRO A 126 0.23 -4.21 -5.91
N GLY A 127 0.24 -3.27 -6.88
CA GLY A 127 -0.49 -3.43 -8.14
C GLY A 127 -0.01 -4.65 -8.94
N LEU A 128 1.30 -4.82 -9.07
CA LEU A 128 1.90 -5.98 -9.74
C LEU A 128 1.53 -7.30 -9.06
N ILE A 129 1.56 -7.35 -7.72
CA ILE A 129 1.17 -8.54 -6.95
C ILE A 129 -0.29 -8.89 -7.20
N ILE A 130 -1.20 -7.91 -7.13
CA ILE A 130 -2.63 -8.15 -7.35
C ILE A 130 -2.89 -8.60 -8.79
N MET A 131 -2.25 -7.98 -9.77
CA MET A 131 -2.36 -8.41 -11.18
C MET A 131 -1.88 -9.85 -11.39
N PHE A 132 -0.77 -10.23 -10.75
CA PHE A 132 -0.25 -11.59 -10.79
C PHE A 132 -1.23 -12.59 -10.16
N LEU A 133 -1.75 -12.30 -8.96
CA LEU A 133 -2.75 -13.13 -8.29
C LEU A 133 -4.03 -13.26 -9.14
N TYR A 134 -4.49 -12.17 -9.74
CA TYR A 134 -5.65 -12.18 -10.63
C TYR A 134 -5.41 -13.08 -11.85
N LYS A 135 -4.23 -12.99 -12.48
CA LYS A 135 -3.88 -13.85 -13.61
C LYS A 135 -3.77 -15.33 -13.21
N LEU A 136 -3.36 -15.64 -11.99
CA LEU A 136 -3.12 -17.02 -11.55
C LEU A 136 -4.42 -17.75 -11.14
N PHE A 137 -5.37 -17.03 -10.55
CA PHE A 137 -6.55 -17.64 -9.93
C PHE A 137 -7.87 -17.35 -10.65
N VAL A 138 -7.91 -16.38 -11.58
CA VAL A 138 -9.15 -15.96 -12.25
C VAL A 138 -9.13 -16.24 -13.75
N ASN A 139 -8.00 -15.94 -14.40
CA ASN A 139 -7.75 -16.31 -15.80
C ASN A 139 -7.16 -17.72 -15.88
#